data_AF-A0A3C1VDF1-F1
#
_entry.id   AF-A0A3C1VDF1-F1
#
_cell.length_a   1.000
_cell.length_b   1.000
_cell.length_c   1.000
_cell.angle_alpha   90.00
_cell.angle_beta   90.00
_cell.angle_gamma   90.00
#
_symmetry.space_group_name_H-M   'P 1'
#
loop_
_entity.id
_entity.type
_entity.pdbx_description
1 polymer ?
#
loop_
_entity_poly.entity_id
_entity_poly.type
_entity_poly.pdbx_seq_one_letter_code
_entity_poly.pdbx_strand_id
1 'polypeptide(L)'
;LVDVLTLSATPIPRTLYLALTGARDMSTIQTPPHDRLPVETIATQYDERLIRDAIQRELNRGGQVFFLHNRVMTIETMRAKLQTLVPQARIVVGHGQMSADDLEEVMTKFVNGEADVLLSTTIIESGLDIPNANTIIIDRADRFGLSDLYQLRGRVGRYKHQAYAYLLLPRHASLLTDVRKRISAIKQYSTLGSGFKIAMRDLEIRGAGNLLGSEQSGHITAVGFDLYCQLLKQSVSVLKGEKVKPRVEVRVALDFLEMNAGASDPDADGARLWSKTQPQRAANTSRAEIESPSRNVAAAAGATHTAALPHNYVTEPQHRIEIYRKLAQANEKSALENLQKELRDRFGPLPPEVELLLLVAELKILASEKSVTAIEVADDKLMLTRHGDFITLGGKFARLTKKEAKARLKEIKRLLLAI
;
A
#
# COMPACT_ATOMS: atom_id res chain seq x y z
N LEU A 1 -12.14 -29.40 -16.17
CA LEU A 1 -12.26 -28.27 -15.24
C LEU A 1 -12.12 -28.84 -13.84
N VAL A 2 -11.29 -28.23 -12.99
CA VAL A 2 -11.09 -28.66 -11.60
C VAL A 2 -11.62 -27.55 -10.71
N ASP A 3 -12.55 -27.88 -9.82
CA ASP A 3 -13.07 -26.93 -8.84
C ASP A 3 -12.06 -26.78 -7.70
N VAL A 4 -11.73 -25.54 -7.33
CA VAL A 4 -10.71 -25.22 -6.32
C VAL A 4 -11.34 -24.44 -5.19
N LEU A 5 -11.32 -25.00 -3.98
CA LEU A 5 -11.72 -24.32 -2.75
C LEU A 5 -10.49 -23.89 -1.95
N THR A 6 -10.37 -22.58 -1.68
CA THR A 6 -9.28 -22.03 -0.84
C THR A 6 -9.86 -21.50 0.47
N LEU A 7 -9.34 -21.97 1.61
CA LEU A 7 -9.72 -21.50 2.94
C LEU A 7 -8.55 -20.70 3.56
N SER A 8 -8.83 -19.51 4.09
CA SER A 8 -7.81 -18.69 4.75
C SER A 8 -8.42 -17.81 5.84
N ALA A 9 -7.77 -17.75 7.00
CA ALA A 9 -8.14 -16.84 8.09
C ALA A 9 -7.71 -15.39 7.84
N THR A 10 -6.65 -15.21 7.05
CA THR A 10 -6.10 -13.90 6.63
C THR A 10 -5.61 -14.04 5.18
N PRO A 11 -6.47 -13.74 4.18
CA PRO A 11 -6.13 -13.98 2.79
C PRO A 11 -4.92 -13.14 2.37
N ILE A 12 -4.03 -13.74 1.57
CA ILE A 12 -2.86 -13.06 1.00
C ILE A 12 -3.36 -11.90 0.13
N PRO A 13 -2.74 -10.71 0.19
CA PRO A 13 -3.20 -9.51 -0.52
C PRO A 13 -3.54 -9.71 -2.01
N ARG A 14 -2.71 -10.47 -2.73
CA ARG A 14 -2.93 -10.76 -4.16
C ARG A 14 -4.21 -11.56 -4.39
N THR A 15 -4.45 -12.59 -3.57
CA THR A 15 -5.63 -13.45 -3.65
C THR A 15 -6.89 -12.67 -3.24
N LEU A 16 -6.76 -11.81 -2.23
CA LEU A 16 -7.83 -10.92 -1.78
C LEU A 16 -8.27 -9.95 -2.88
N TYR A 17 -7.32 -9.35 -3.60
CA TYR A 17 -7.64 -8.43 -4.69
C TYR A 17 -8.33 -9.12 -5.88
N LEU A 18 -7.91 -10.35 -6.24
CA LEU A 18 -8.58 -11.16 -7.26
C LEU A 18 -10.03 -11.51 -6.89
N ALA A 19 -10.28 -11.75 -5.61
CA ALA A 19 -11.63 -11.94 -5.09
C ALA A 19 -12.47 -10.64 -5.18
N LEU A 20 -11.91 -9.51 -4.74
CA LEU A 20 -12.61 -8.21 -4.76
C LEU A 20 -12.91 -7.68 -6.16
N THR A 21 -12.09 -8.03 -7.15
CA THR A 21 -12.32 -7.71 -8.57
C THR A 21 -13.32 -8.67 -9.24
N GLY A 22 -13.80 -9.67 -8.50
CA GLY A 22 -14.75 -10.68 -8.97
C GLY A 22 -14.15 -11.62 -10.03
N ALA A 23 -12.82 -11.80 -10.03
CA ALA A 23 -12.14 -12.84 -10.81
C ALA A 23 -12.15 -14.18 -10.06
N ARG A 24 -12.39 -14.15 -8.74
CA ARG A 24 -12.68 -15.32 -7.91
C ARG A 24 -13.88 -15.04 -7.04
N ASP A 25 -14.76 -16.01 -6.89
CA ASP A 25 -15.84 -15.93 -5.92
C ASP A 25 -15.27 -16.03 -4.49
N MET A 26 -15.83 -15.23 -3.59
CA MET A 26 -15.41 -15.17 -2.20
C MET A 26 -16.62 -15.21 -1.29
N SER A 27 -16.59 -16.10 -0.30
CA SER A 27 -17.55 -16.16 0.79
C SER A 27 -16.83 -15.87 2.09
N THR A 28 -17.39 -14.97 2.91
CA THR A 28 -16.83 -14.60 4.21
C THR A 28 -17.71 -15.15 5.33
N ILE A 29 -17.14 -15.96 6.22
CA ILE A 29 -17.81 -16.41 7.43
C ILE A 29 -17.47 -15.44 8.56
N GLN A 30 -18.43 -14.60 8.96
CA GLN A 30 -18.23 -13.59 10.01
C GLN A 30 -18.77 -14.03 11.37
N THR A 31 -19.77 -14.89 11.38
CA THR A 31 -20.43 -15.36 12.61
C THR A 31 -19.50 -16.27 13.40
N PRO A 32 -19.13 -15.92 14.65
CA PRO A 32 -18.36 -16.81 15.49
C PRO A 32 -19.18 -18.05 15.92
N PRO A 33 -18.52 -19.16 16.28
CA PRO A 33 -19.16 -20.27 16.99
C PRO A 33 -19.83 -19.81 18.29
N HIS A 34 -20.88 -20.51 18.71
CA HIS A 34 -21.54 -20.26 20.00
C HIS A 34 -20.54 -20.35 21.16
N ASP A 35 -20.75 -19.53 22.20
CA ASP A 35 -19.95 -19.40 23.42
C ASP A 35 -18.50 -18.87 23.27
N ARG A 36 -18.09 -18.39 22.09
CA ARG A 36 -16.74 -17.83 21.90
C ARG A 36 -16.66 -16.37 22.34
N LEU A 37 -15.85 -16.10 23.37
CA LEU A 37 -15.57 -14.74 23.85
C LEU A 37 -14.45 -14.06 23.04
N PRO A 38 -14.50 -12.73 22.83
CA PRO A 38 -13.40 -11.99 22.22
C PRO A 38 -12.12 -12.06 23.06
N VAL A 39 -10.96 -12.17 22.41
CA VAL A 39 -9.65 -12.15 23.08
C VAL A 39 -9.30 -10.72 23.49
N GLU A 40 -9.11 -10.48 24.78
CA GLU A 40 -8.72 -9.18 25.30
C GLU A 40 -7.24 -8.93 24.98
N THR A 41 -6.96 -7.87 24.21
CA THR A 41 -5.60 -7.58 23.73
C THR A 41 -5.00 -6.37 24.45
N ILE A 42 -3.94 -6.62 25.23
CA ILE A 42 -3.25 -5.62 26.03
C ILE A 42 -1.87 -5.40 25.40
N ALA A 43 -1.61 -4.18 24.94
CA ALA A 43 -0.29 -3.78 24.45
C ALA A 43 0.38 -2.87 25.48
N THR A 44 1.54 -3.31 25.96
CA THR A 44 2.27 -2.67 27.07
C THR A 44 3.77 -2.79 26.85
N GLN A 45 4.55 -2.06 27.63
CA GLN A 45 5.99 -2.22 27.65
C GLN A 45 6.38 -3.55 28.30
N TYR A 46 7.55 -4.08 27.95
CA TYR A 46 8.12 -5.24 28.64
C TYR A 46 8.24 -4.96 30.15
N ASP A 47 7.52 -5.74 30.95
CA ASP A 47 7.51 -5.68 32.41
C ASP A 47 7.41 -7.11 32.97
N GLU A 48 8.42 -7.53 33.73
CA GLU A 48 8.52 -8.85 34.32
C GLU A 48 7.41 -9.12 35.34
N ARG A 49 6.95 -8.09 36.06
CA ARG A 49 5.86 -8.24 37.04
C ARG A 49 4.57 -8.62 36.33
N LEU A 50 4.26 -7.92 35.24
CA LEU A 50 3.07 -8.19 34.43
C LEU A 50 3.13 -9.59 33.79
N ILE A 51 4.29 -10.01 33.30
CA ILE A 51 4.49 -11.37 32.77
C ILE A 51 4.20 -12.42 33.84
N ARG A 52 4.79 -12.27 35.03
CA ARG A 52 4.58 -13.19 36.16
C ARG A 52 3.10 -13.24 36.55
N ASP A 53 2.47 -12.10 36.73
CA ASP A 53 1.07 -12.02 37.18
C ASP A 53 0.11 -12.58 36.12
N ALA A 54 0.42 -12.40 34.82
CA ALA A 54 -0.33 -12.98 33.72
C ALA A 54 -0.24 -14.52 33.70
N ILE A 55 0.98 -15.06 33.85
CA ILE A 55 1.20 -16.51 33.93
C ILE A 55 0.51 -17.08 35.18
N GLN A 56 0.68 -16.44 36.34
CA GLN A 56 0.09 -16.93 37.59
C GLN A 56 -1.43 -16.96 37.53
N ARG A 57 -2.04 -15.94 36.93
CA ARG A 57 -3.50 -15.91 36.72
C ARG A 57 -3.97 -17.10 35.90
N GLU A 58 -3.21 -17.49 34.87
CA GLU A 58 -3.51 -18.65 34.04
C GLU A 58 -3.41 -19.97 34.81
N LEU A 59 -2.32 -20.13 35.56
CA LEU A 59 -2.07 -21.32 36.36
C LEU A 59 -3.16 -21.52 37.41
N ASN A 60 -3.58 -20.44 38.08
CA ASN A 60 -4.64 -20.48 39.09
C ASN A 60 -6.00 -20.93 38.54
N ARG A 61 -6.24 -20.76 37.23
CA ARG A 61 -7.45 -21.25 36.55
C ARG A 61 -7.28 -22.62 35.89
N GLY A 62 -6.14 -23.28 36.09
CA GLY A 62 -5.81 -24.56 35.45
C GLY A 62 -5.63 -24.46 33.93
N GLY A 63 -5.36 -23.25 33.41
CA GLY A 63 -5.12 -23.01 32.00
C GLY A 63 -3.63 -23.10 31.64
N GLN A 64 -3.35 -22.98 30.36
CA GLN A 64 -1.98 -23.00 29.82
C GLN A 64 -1.62 -21.69 29.11
N VAL A 65 -0.33 -21.37 29.10
CA VAL A 65 0.20 -20.12 28.52
C VAL A 65 1.07 -20.40 27.32
N PHE A 66 0.84 -19.66 26.24
CA PHE A 66 1.83 -19.51 25.18
C PHE A 66 2.74 -18.31 25.47
N PHE A 67 4.05 -18.54 25.52
CA PHE A 67 5.04 -17.47 25.55
C PHE A 67 5.84 -17.49 24.25
N LEU A 68 5.66 -16.47 23.43
CA LEU A 68 6.31 -16.37 22.13
C LEU A 68 7.60 -15.56 22.24
N HIS A 69 8.73 -16.17 21.93
CA HIS A 69 10.04 -15.54 21.84
C HIS A 69 10.72 -15.95 20.54
N ASN A 70 10.63 -15.10 19.51
CA ASN A 70 11.07 -15.43 18.15
C ASN A 70 12.59 -15.27 17.93
N ARG A 71 13.40 -15.91 18.78
CA ARG A 71 14.87 -16.01 18.68
C ARG A 71 15.37 -17.28 19.36
N VAL A 72 15.72 -18.29 18.57
CA VAL A 72 16.23 -19.58 19.08
C VAL A 72 17.50 -19.40 19.91
N MET A 73 18.43 -18.55 19.46
CA MET A 73 19.71 -18.32 20.17
C MET A 73 19.55 -17.85 21.63
N THR A 74 18.44 -17.18 21.97
CA THR A 74 18.19 -16.60 23.30
C THR A 74 17.02 -17.26 24.03
N ILE A 75 16.45 -18.33 23.48
CA ILE A 75 15.24 -18.95 24.02
C ILE A 75 15.50 -19.62 25.36
N GLU A 76 16.64 -20.29 25.54
CA GLU A 76 16.99 -20.93 26.82
C GLU A 76 17.31 -19.89 27.90
N THR A 77 17.90 -18.75 27.54
CA THR A 77 18.05 -17.62 28.47
C THR A 77 16.69 -17.10 28.91
N MET A 78 15.72 -17.01 28.00
CA MET A 78 14.35 -16.62 28.34
C MET A 78 13.67 -17.67 29.21
N ARG A 79 13.87 -18.97 28.95
CA ARG A 79 13.39 -20.06 29.80
C ARG A 79 13.88 -19.92 31.23
N ALA A 80 15.19 -19.73 31.42
CA ALA A 80 15.78 -19.57 32.75
C ALA A 80 15.19 -18.35 33.49
N LYS A 81 14.97 -17.24 32.77
CA LYS A 81 14.29 -16.06 33.33
C LYS A 81 12.85 -16.35 33.73
N LEU A 82 12.06 -16.98 32.87
CA LEU A 82 10.67 -17.35 33.17
C LEU A 82 10.59 -18.32 34.35
N GLN A 83 11.52 -19.28 34.44
CA GLN A 83 11.61 -20.20 35.58
C GLN A 83 11.91 -19.46 36.89
N THR A 84 12.74 -18.41 36.84
CA THR A 84 13.02 -17.57 38.01
C THR A 84 11.79 -16.74 38.41
N LEU A 85 11.04 -16.23 37.43
CA LEU A 85 9.84 -15.42 37.66
C LEU A 85 8.66 -16.26 38.19
N VAL A 86 8.51 -17.50 37.71
CA VAL A 86 7.40 -18.41 38.04
C VAL A 86 7.95 -19.81 38.37
N PRO A 87 8.55 -20.03 39.54
CA PRO A 87 9.21 -21.30 39.90
C PRO A 87 8.30 -22.53 39.85
N GLN A 88 7.01 -22.34 40.11
CA GLN A 88 5.96 -23.36 40.14
C GLN A 88 5.48 -23.79 38.75
N ALA A 89 5.81 -23.05 37.69
CA ALA A 89 5.36 -23.38 36.33
C ALA A 89 6.24 -24.45 35.70
N ARG A 90 5.62 -25.43 35.04
CA ARG A 90 6.30 -26.42 34.20
C ARG A 90 6.49 -25.82 32.81
N ILE A 91 7.71 -25.38 32.50
CA ILE A 91 8.05 -24.69 31.26
C ILE A 91 8.73 -25.65 30.29
N VAL A 92 8.16 -25.78 29.09
CA VAL A 92 8.75 -26.52 27.97
C VAL A 92 9.10 -25.58 26.83
N VAL A 93 10.12 -25.93 26.05
CA VAL A 93 10.64 -25.13 24.93
C VAL A 93 10.37 -25.85 23.61
N GLY A 94 9.77 -25.15 22.65
CA GLY A 94 9.53 -25.66 21.30
C GLY A 94 9.98 -24.67 20.23
N HIS A 95 10.95 -25.02 19.40
CA HIS A 95 11.46 -24.13 18.33
C HIS A 95 11.72 -24.87 17.01
N GLY A 96 11.65 -24.16 15.88
CA GLY A 96 11.65 -24.79 14.55
C GLY A 96 12.95 -25.48 14.14
N GLN A 97 14.04 -25.30 14.91
CA GLN A 97 15.31 -26.01 14.71
C GLN A 97 15.38 -27.37 15.42
N MET A 98 14.36 -27.76 16.19
CA MET A 98 14.28 -29.10 16.80
C MET A 98 14.03 -30.16 15.73
N SER A 99 14.39 -31.41 16.03
CA SER A 99 13.95 -32.53 15.20
C SER A 99 12.43 -32.66 15.27
N ALA A 100 11.82 -33.30 14.26
CA ALA A 100 10.37 -33.49 14.24
C ALA A 100 9.88 -34.31 15.45
N ASP A 101 10.63 -35.35 15.82
CA ASP A 101 10.31 -36.23 16.94
C ASP A 101 10.38 -35.49 18.29
N ASP A 102 11.43 -34.68 18.51
CA ASP A 102 11.56 -33.90 19.74
C ASP A 102 10.45 -32.85 19.87
N LEU A 103 10.10 -32.21 18.76
CA LEU A 103 9.04 -31.22 18.73
C LEU A 103 7.68 -31.88 19.01
N GLU A 104 7.41 -33.04 18.41
CA GLU A 104 6.19 -33.81 18.67
C GLU A 104 6.08 -34.22 20.14
N GLU A 105 7.18 -34.65 20.77
CA GLU A 105 7.21 -35.00 22.19
C GLU A 105 6.88 -33.78 23.07
N VAL A 106 7.50 -32.63 22.81
CA VAL A 106 7.21 -31.38 23.54
C VAL A 106 5.76 -30.95 23.36
N MET A 107 5.24 -31.04 22.13
CA MET A 107 3.86 -30.68 21.84
C MET A 107 2.88 -31.61 22.52
N THR A 108 3.17 -32.92 22.56
CA THR A 108 2.35 -33.93 23.24
C THR A 108 2.29 -33.64 24.75
N LYS A 109 3.44 -33.35 25.38
CA LYS A 109 3.50 -32.95 26.80
C LYS A 109 2.64 -31.71 27.08
N PHE A 110 2.68 -30.72 26.18
CA PHE A 110 1.87 -29.52 26.33
C PHE A 110 0.38 -29.82 26.13
N VAL A 111 -0.02 -30.55 25.08
CA VAL A 111 -1.43 -30.88 24.83
C VAL A 111 -2.03 -31.73 25.97
N ASN A 112 -1.25 -32.64 26.57
CA ASN A 112 -1.68 -33.47 27.69
C ASN A 112 -1.79 -32.71 29.03
N GLY A 113 -1.37 -31.43 29.09
CA GLY A 113 -1.36 -30.66 30.35
C GLY A 113 -0.22 -31.04 31.30
N GLU A 114 0.81 -31.73 30.80
CA GLU A 114 2.03 -32.04 31.56
C GLU A 114 2.96 -30.82 31.68
N ALA A 115 2.75 -29.82 30.83
CA ALA A 115 3.43 -28.53 30.87
C ALA A 115 2.42 -27.38 30.92
N ASP A 116 2.75 -26.33 31.67
CA ASP A 116 1.86 -25.19 31.86
C ASP A 116 2.17 -24.02 30.92
N VAL A 117 3.46 -23.85 30.57
CA VAL A 117 3.91 -22.78 29.68
C VAL A 117 4.70 -23.37 28.53
N LEU A 118 4.25 -23.10 27.30
CA LEU A 118 5.01 -23.39 26.10
C LEU A 118 5.77 -22.13 25.68
N LEU A 119 7.08 -22.13 25.89
CA LEU A 119 8.00 -21.13 25.36
C LEU A 119 8.38 -21.52 23.94
N SER A 120 7.96 -20.73 22.94
CA SER A 120 8.16 -21.12 21.54
C SER A 120 8.48 -19.98 20.59
N THR A 121 8.96 -20.33 19.40
CA THR A 121 9.00 -19.44 18.24
C THR A 121 7.64 -19.46 17.50
N THR A 122 7.57 -18.96 16.27
CA THR A 122 6.34 -18.91 15.45
C THR A 122 5.77 -20.26 15.02
N ILE A 123 6.21 -21.40 15.58
CA ILE A 123 5.64 -22.72 15.22
C ILE A 123 4.15 -22.80 15.54
N ILE A 124 3.69 -22.07 16.57
CA ILE A 124 2.26 -22.03 16.92
C ILE A 124 1.38 -21.36 15.83
N GLU A 125 1.98 -20.75 14.81
CA GLU A 125 1.25 -20.23 13.64
C GLU A 125 0.69 -21.36 12.76
N SER A 126 1.29 -22.56 12.75
CA SER A 126 1.06 -23.60 11.74
C SER A 126 -0.06 -24.60 12.02
N GLY A 127 -1.11 -24.22 12.77
CA GLY A 127 -2.35 -25.01 12.77
C GLY A 127 -2.68 -25.75 14.06
N LEU A 128 -1.84 -25.68 15.10
CA LEU A 128 -2.15 -26.35 16.36
C LEU A 128 -3.37 -25.74 17.06
N ASP A 129 -4.28 -26.61 17.47
CA ASP A 129 -5.47 -26.29 18.25
C ASP A 129 -5.25 -26.81 19.68
N ILE A 130 -5.06 -25.88 20.62
CA ILE A 130 -4.84 -26.23 22.03
C ILE A 130 -5.96 -25.56 22.83
N PRO A 131 -7.03 -26.30 23.17
CA PRO A 131 -8.25 -25.72 23.74
C PRO A 131 -8.04 -25.10 25.12
N ASN A 132 -7.06 -25.59 25.89
CA ASN A 132 -6.78 -25.15 27.25
C ASN A 132 -5.85 -23.92 27.33
N ALA A 133 -5.28 -23.50 26.19
CA ALA A 133 -4.42 -22.33 26.13
C ALA A 133 -5.23 -21.05 25.93
N ASN A 134 -5.42 -20.30 27.02
CA ASN A 134 -6.27 -19.10 27.01
C ASN A 134 -5.48 -17.79 27.21
N THR A 135 -4.17 -17.86 27.45
CA THR A 135 -3.30 -16.67 27.49
C THR A 135 -2.12 -16.83 26.53
N ILE A 136 -1.88 -15.79 25.72
CA ILE A 136 -0.68 -15.66 24.89
C ILE A 136 0.09 -14.40 25.28
N ILE A 137 1.39 -14.54 25.45
CA ILE A 137 2.33 -13.45 25.70
C ILE A 137 3.31 -13.41 24.53
N ILE A 138 3.36 -12.28 23.83
CA ILE A 138 4.21 -12.08 22.66
C ILE A 138 5.34 -11.14 23.03
N ASP A 139 6.55 -11.68 23.18
CA ASP A 139 7.76 -10.88 23.32
C ASP A 139 8.09 -10.20 22.00
N ARG A 140 8.60 -8.96 22.07
CA ARG A 140 8.99 -8.15 20.90
C ARG A 140 7.90 -8.11 19.82
N ALA A 141 6.66 -7.79 20.23
CA ALA A 141 5.52 -7.65 19.32
C ALA A 141 5.77 -6.62 18.19
N ASP A 142 6.73 -5.71 18.36
CA ASP A 142 7.20 -4.76 17.35
C ASP A 142 7.74 -5.43 16.07
N ARG A 143 8.23 -6.67 16.18
CA ARG A 143 8.87 -7.41 15.09
C ARG A 143 7.90 -8.22 14.23
N PHE A 144 6.64 -8.34 14.63
CA PHE A 144 5.65 -9.15 13.93
C PHE A 144 4.79 -8.31 12.99
N GLY A 145 4.36 -8.90 11.87
CA GLY A 145 3.37 -8.30 10.99
C GLY A 145 1.98 -8.25 11.63
N LEU A 146 1.07 -7.45 11.06
CA LEU A 146 -0.29 -7.36 11.60
C LEU A 146 -1.04 -8.70 11.43
N SER A 147 -0.90 -9.35 10.27
CA SER A 147 -1.49 -10.67 10.01
C SER A 147 -0.96 -11.73 10.97
N ASP A 148 0.35 -11.76 11.22
CA ASP A 148 1.00 -12.74 12.09
C ASP A 148 0.47 -12.59 13.53
N LEU A 149 0.45 -11.35 14.05
CA LEU A 149 -0.12 -11.06 15.38
C LEU A 149 -1.60 -11.45 15.47
N TYR A 150 -2.37 -11.27 14.40
CA TYR A 150 -3.78 -11.68 14.37
C TYR A 150 -3.94 -13.20 14.36
N GLN A 151 -3.11 -13.93 13.62
CA GLN A 151 -3.11 -15.38 13.61
C GLN A 151 -2.69 -15.94 14.97
N LEU A 152 -1.61 -15.42 15.56
CA LEU A 152 -1.12 -15.78 16.89
C LEU A 152 -2.18 -15.53 17.97
N ARG A 153 -2.83 -14.36 17.95
CA ARG A 153 -3.98 -14.05 18.82
C ARG A 153 -5.13 -15.02 18.61
N GLY A 154 -5.40 -15.42 17.37
CA GLY A 154 -6.46 -16.36 17.01
C GLY A 154 -6.24 -17.79 17.53
N ARG A 155 -5.05 -18.12 18.02
CA ARG A 155 -4.73 -19.43 18.62
C ARG A 155 -5.27 -19.60 20.04
N VAL A 156 -5.55 -18.51 20.75
CA VAL A 156 -6.14 -18.54 22.10
C VAL A 156 -7.63 -18.21 22.10
N GLY A 157 -8.34 -18.59 23.17
CA GLY A 157 -9.76 -18.27 23.34
C GLY A 157 -10.67 -19.17 22.52
N ARG A 158 -10.50 -20.48 22.70
CA ARG A 158 -11.34 -21.52 22.08
C ARG A 158 -12.40 -22.09 23.02
N TYR A 159 -12.34 -21.76 24.31
CA TYR A 159 -13.28 -22.20 25.34
C TYR A 159 -14.13 -21.04 25.90
N LYS A 160 -15.05 -21.36 26.81
CA LYS A 160 -15.97 -20.41 27.47
C LYS A 160 -15.29 -19.35 28.35
N HIS A 161 -13.98 -19.43 28.52
CA HIS A 161 -13.23 -18.53 29.41
C HIS A 161 -12.65 -17.34 28.64
N GLN A 162 -12.60 -16.19 29.31
CA GLN A 162 -11.97 -14.99 28.77
C GLN A 162 -10.50 -15.26 28.45
N ALA A 163 -10.10 -15.00 27.20
CA ALA A 163 -8.72 -15.15 26.76
C ALA A 163 -8.00 -13.80 26.72
N TYR A 164 -6.68 -13.84 26.94
CA TYR A 164 -5.83 -12.66 27.01
C TYR A 164 -4.66 -12.76 26.04
N ALA A 165 -4.37 -11.67 25.34
CA ALA A 165 -3.21 -11.51 24.48
C ALA A 165 -2.37 -10.31 24.94
N TYR A 166 -1.19 -10.58 25.47
CA TYR A 166 -0.23 -9.57 25.91
C TYR A 166 0.81 -9.31 24.82
N LEU A 167 0.80 -8.10 24.26
CA LEU A 167 1.75 -7.65 23.25
C LEU A 167 2.83 -6.82 23.94
N LEU A 168 4.01 -7.41 24.15
CA LEU A 168 5.12 -6.75 24.83
C LEU A 168 5.96 -5.95 23.83
N LEU A 169 6.12 -4.66 24.12
CA LEU A 169 6.89 -3.73 23.32
C LEU A 169 8.16 -3.30 24.07
N PRO A 170 9.30 -3.14 23.39
CA PRO A 170 10.46 -2.52 24.04
C PRO A 170 10.16 -1.05 24.36
N ARG A 171 10.82 -0.50 25.38
CA ARG A 171 10.56 0.85 25.93
C ARG A 171 10.43 1.97 24.90
N HIS A 172 11.17 1.88 23.79
CA HIS A 172 11.19 2.89 22.72
C HIS A 172 10.30 2.57 21.50
N ALA A 173 9.74 1.36 21.39
CA ALA A 173 8.95 0.99 20.20
C ALA A 173 7.61 1.72 20.09
N SER A 174 7.03 2.17 21.21
CA SER A 174 5.76 2.93 21.21
C SER A 174 5.87 4.31 20.53
N LEU A 175 7.09 4.77 20.28
CA LEU A 175 7.39 6.02 19.59
C LEU A 175 7.34 5.86 18.06
N LEU A 176 7.49 4.64 17.53
CA LEU A 176 7.43 4.37 16.09
C LEU A 176 5.99 4.42 15.58
N THR A 177 5.75 5.24 14.55
CA THR A 177 4.41 5.46 13.96
C THR A 177 3.78 4.17 13.45
N ASP A 178 4.57 3.29 12.83
CA ASP A 178 4.06 2.08 12.19
C ASP A 178 3.70 1.00 13.21
N VAL A 179 4.49 0.88 14.28
CA VAL A 179 4.16 0.01 15.42
C VAL A 179 2.85 0.46 16.06
N ARG A 180 2.69 1.78 16.28
CA ARG A 180 1.45 2.33 16.86
C ARG A 180 0.23 2.05 15.97
N LYS A 181 0.34 2.26 14.66
CA LYS A 181 -0.72 1.96 13.68
C LYS A 181 -1.11 0.48 13.71
N ARG A 182 -0.14 -0.45 13.73
CA ARG A 182 -0.40 -1.89 13.81
C ARG A 182 -1.09 -2.28 15.11
N ILE A 183 -0.56 -1.87 16.25
CA ILE A 183 -1.13 -2.19 17.56
C ILE A 183 -2.54 -1.61 17.72
N SER A 184 -2.76 -0.38 17.25
CA SER A 184 -4.09 0.24 17.24
C SER A 184 -5.07 -0.55 16.37
N ALA A 185 -4.65 -1.01 15.19
CA ALA A 185 -5.47 -1.84 14.32
C ALA A 185 -5.86 -3.18 14.98
N ILE A 186 -4.93 -3.86 15.67
CA ILE A 186 -5.24 -5.12 16.38
C ILE A 186 -6.29 -4.90 17.47
N LYS A 187 -6.17 -3.81 18.24
CA LYS A 187 -7.11 -3.48 19.31
C LYS A 187 -8.49 -3.11 18.77
N GLN A 188 -8.55 -2.30 17.71
CA GLN A 188 -9.79 -1.87 17.06
C GLN A 188 -10.55 -3.04 16.41
N TYR A 189 -9.83 -3.98 15.80
CA TYR A 189 -10.37 -5.15 15.13
C TYR A 189 -10.26 -6.42 16.00
N SER A 190 -10.63 -6.28 17.28
CA SER A 190 -10.61 -7.35 18.29
C SER A 190 -11.84 -8.26 18.24
N THR A 191 -12.92 -7.86 17.56
CA THR A 191 -14.12 -8.69 17.40
C THR A 191 -13.88 -9.88 16.45
N LEU A 192 -14.51 -11.00 16.78
CA LEU A 192 -14.53 -12.20 15.95
C LEU A 192 -15.10 -11.89 14.55
N GLY A 193 -14.50 -12.45 13.50
CA GLY A 193 -14.85 -12.15 12.10
C GLY A 193 -14.09 -10.97 11.47
N SER A 194 -13.20 -10.30 12.21
CA SER A 194 -12.42 -9.15 11.70
C SER A 194 -11.22 -9.48 10.82
N GLY A 195 -10.97 -10.76 10.50
CA GLY A 195 -9.79 -11.20 9.76
C GLY A 195 -9.67 -10.55 8.37
N PHE A 196 -10.80 -10.31 7.71
CA PHE A 196 -10.87 -9.57 6.46
C PHE A 196 -10.41 -8.11 6.61
N LYS A 197 -10.91 -7.39 7.62
CA LYS A 197 -10.56 -5.99 7.89
C LYS A 197 -9.09 -5.85 8.28
N ILE A 198 -8.57 -6.83 9.04
CA ILE A 198 -7.16 -6.92 9.41
C ILE A 198 -6.28 -7.12 8.18
N ALA A 199 -6.62 -8.03 7.27
CA ALA A 199 -5.84 -8.28 6.06
C ALA A 199 -5.78 -7.05 5.14
N MET A 200 -6.90 -6.34 4.97
CA MET A 200 -6.93 -5.06 4.25
C MET A 200 -6.05 -4.00 4.91
N ARG A 201 -6.11 -3.89 6.24
CA ARG A 201 -5.29 -2.93 6.98
C ARG A 201 -3.80 -3.29 7.02
N ASP A 202 -3.46 -4.59 7.03
CA ASP A 202 -2.07 -5.06 6.92
C ASP A 202 -1.49 -4.71 5.55
N LEU A 203 -2.29 -4.86 4.48
CA LEU A 203 -1.92 -4.44 3.13
C LEU A 203 -1.68 -2.93 3.04
N GLU A 204 -2.56 -2.11 3.63
CA GLU A 204 -2.39 -0.66 3.68
C GLU A 204 -1.15 -0.26 4.50
N ILE A 205 -0.91 -0.92 5.65
CA ILE A 205 0.20 -0.58 6.56
C ILE A 205 1.55 -1.04 6.03
N ARG A 206 1.66 -2.25 5.46
CA ARG A 206 2.91 -2.72 4.82
C ARG A 206 3.20 -1.94 3.53
N GLY A 207 2.17 -1.29 2.99
CA GLY A 207 2.16 -0.85 1.60
C GLY A 207 2.15 -2.06 0.66
N ALA A 208 1.55 -1.89 -0.50
CA ALA A 208 2.02 -2.27 -1.84
C ALA A 208 3.43 -2.92 -2.07
N GLY A 209 4.34 -2.94 -1.10
CA GLY A 209 5.76 -2.75 -1.33
C GLY A 209 6.67 -3.98 -1.24
N ASN A 210 6.21 -5.19 -1.55
CA ASN A 210 7.14 -6.33 -1.59
C ASN A 210 6.79 -7.42 -2.63
N LEU A 211 6.30 -7.04 -3.81
CA LEU A 211 6.08 -7.98 -4.91
C LEU A 211 7.23 -8.00 -5.94
N LEU A 212 8.21 -7.08 -5.81
CA LEU A 212 9.41 -7.01 -6.63
C LEU A 212 10.56 -6.59 -5.68
N GLY A 213 11.60 -7.41 -5.58
CA GLY A 213 12.61 -7.36 -4.52
C GLY A 213 13.51 -6.11 -4.46
N SER A 214 14.41 -6.18 -3.47
CA SER A 214 15.25 -5.15 -2.87
C SER A 214 16.20 -4.43 -3.83
N GLU A 215 15.96 -3.14 -4.03
CA GLU A 215 16.80 -2.03 -3.54
C GLU A 215 16.21 -0.69 -4.02
N GLN A 216 16.31 0.33 -3.14
CA GLN A 216 15.95 1.74 -3.36
C GLN A 216 14.53 2.22 -2.98
N SER A 217 14.46 2.68 -1.73
CA SER A 217 13.77 3.90 -1.25
C SER A 217 12.34 4.19 -1.74
N GLY A 218 11.36 3.79 -0.93
CA GLY A 218 10.41 4.69 -0.25
C GLY A 218 9.30 5.41 -1.05
N HIS A 219 9.50 5.77 -2.32
CA HIS A 219 8.48 6.46 -3.14
C HIS A 219 8.13 5.69 -4.43
N ILE A 220 9.07 4.91 -4.96
CA ILE A 220 8.85 4.07 -6.16
C ILE A 220 7.96 2.85 -5.82
N THR A 221 7.95 2.43 -4.56
CA THR A 221 7.31 1.20 -4.07
C THR A 221 5.76 1.27 -4.03
N ALA A 222 5.17 2.47 -3.86
CA ALA A 222 3.72 2.67 -3.93
C ALA A 222 3.18 2.69 -5.37
N VAL A 223 4.02 3.07 -6.34
CA VAL A 223 3.65 3.17 -7.75
C VAL A 223 3.44 1.79 -8.38
N GLY A 224 4.24 0.80 -7.99
CA GLY A 224 4.19 -0.55 -8.56
C GLY A 224 2.90 -1.31 -8.26
N PHE A 225 2.34 -1.19 -7.06
CA PHE A 225 1.11 -1.91 -6.69
C PHE A 225 -0.15 -1.28 -7.27
N ASP A 226 -0.24 0.05 -7.32
CA ASP A 226 -1.38 0.71 -7.96
C ASP A 226 -1.39 0.44 -9.46
N LEU A 227 -0.22 0.46 -10.12
CA LEU A 227 -0.09 0.02 -11.50
C LEU A 227 -0.43 -1.47 -11.67
N TYR A 228 0.04 -2.35 -10.78
CA TYR A 228 -0.30 -3.77 -10.78
C TYR A 228 -1.81 -3.99 -10.63
N CYS A 229 -2.46 -3.33 -9.67
CA CYS A 229 -3.90 -3.37 -9.46
C CYS A 229 -4.67 -2.88 -10.69
N GLN A 230 -4.18 -1.82 -11.34
CA GLN A 230 -4.75 -1.31 -12.59
C GLN A 230 -4.62 -2.30 -13.74
N LEU A 231 -3.42 -2.84 -13.97
CA LEU A 231 -3.17 -3.85 -15.00
C LEU A 231 -3.99 -5.12 -14.75
N LEU A 232 -4.12 -5.53 -13.50
CA LEU A 232 -4.91 -6.69 -13.11
C LEU A 232 -6.40 -6.42 -13.32
N LYS A 233 -6.92 -5.26 -12.88
CA LYS A 233 -8.30 -4.84 -13.12
C LYS A 233 -8.61 -4.79 -14.62
N GLN A 234 -7.70 -4.23 -15.41
CA GLN A 234 -7.81 -4.19 -16.86
C GLN A 234 -7.84 -5.60 -17.47
N SER A 235 -6.95 -6.49 -17.03
CA SER A 235 -6.89 -7.87 -17.49
C SER A 235 -8.16 -8.66 -17.13
N VAL A 236 -8.69 -8.45 -15.92
CA VAL A 236 -9.95 -9.08 -15.46
C VAL A 236 -11.14 -8.54 -16.25
N SER A 237 -11.23 -7.23 -16.50
CA SER A 237 -12.27 -6.64 -17.35
C SER A 237 -12.24 -7.19 -18.78
N VAL A 238 -11.05 -7.33 -19.37
CA VAL A 238 -10.88 -7.98 -20.69
C VAL A 238 -11.38 -9.43 -20.66
N LEU A 239 -11.03 -10.21 -19.64
CA LEU A 239 -11.49 -11.60 -19.48
C LEU A 239 -13.00 -11.71 -19.26
N LYS A 240 -13.62 -10.72 -18.60
CA LYS A 240 -15.07 -10.61 -18.41
C LYS A 240 -15.83 -10.16 -19.67
N GLY A 241 -15.12 -9.86 -20.76
CA GLY A 241 -15.72 -9.35 -22.00
C GLY A 241 -16.16 -7.88 -21.91
N GLU A 242 -15.74 -7.16 -20.87
CA GLU A 242 -15.98 -5.72 -20.76
C GLU A 242 -15.11 -4.99 -21.80
N LYS A 243 -15.72 -4.07 -22.55
CA LYS A 243 -14.98 -3.20 -23.49
C LYS A 243 -14.13 -2.20 -22.70
N VAL A 244 -12.94 -2.62 -22.30
CA VAL A 244 -11.92 -1.70 -21.80
C VAL A 244 -11.57 -0.77 -22.96
N LYS A 245 -12.02 0.49 -22.89
CA LYS A 245 -11.67 1.50 -23.90
C LYS A 245 -10.14 1.64 -23.90
N PRO A 246 -9.46 1.40 -25.03
CA PRO A 246 -8.01 1.56 -25.09
C PRO A 246 -7.65 3.00 -24.74
N ARG A 247 -6.64 3.15 -23.88
CA ARG A 247 -6.13 4.47 -23.47
C ARG A 247 -5.54 5.16 -24.69
N VAL A 248 -6.21 6.18 -25.21
CA VAL A 248 -5.61 7.07 -26.20
C VAL A 248 -4.76 8.06 -25.41
N GLU A 249 -3.44 7.93 -25.52
CA GLU A 249 -2.54 8.91 -24.91
C GLU A 249 -2.62 10.22 -25.71
N VAL A 250 -3.28 11.23 -25.14
CA VAL A 250 -3.42 12.54 -25.76
C VAL A 250 -2.24 13.42 -25.37
N ARG A 251 -1.38 13.74 -26.34
CA ARG A 251 -0.33 14.75 -26.18
C ARG A 251 -0.95 16.13 -26.18
N VAL A 252 -0.53 16.99 -25.26
CA VAL A 252 -1.01 18.38 -25.17
C VAL A 252 0.20 19.30 -25.16
N ALA A 253 0.28 20.20 -26.13
CA ALA A 253 1.31 21.25 -26.19
C ALA A 253 0.63 22.60 -26.41
N LEU A 254 0.75 23.51 -25.45
CA LEU A 254 0.10 24.81 -25.48
C LEU A 254 1.17 25.88 -25.26
N ASP A 255 1.42 26.71 -26.28
CA ASP A 255 2.40 27.81 -26.22
C ASP A 255 2.16 28.81 -25.08
N PHE A 256 0.90 29.01 -24.68
CA PHE A 256 0.49 29.94 -23.63
C PHE A 256 0.43 29.34 -22.21
N LEU A 257 0.70 28.03 -22.03
CA LEU A 257 0.52 27.34 -20.75
C LEU A 257 1.67 26.37 -20.43
N GLU A 258 2.39 26.64 -19.35
CA GLU A 258 3.41 25.75 -18.81
C GLU A 258 2.80 24.64 -17.94
N MET A 259 3.20 23.39 -18.19
CA MET A 259 2.80 22.22 -17.41
C MET A 259 3.96 21.69 -16.58
N ASN A 260 4.02 22.05 -15.29
CA ASN A 260 5.01 21.49 -14.37
C ASN A 260 4.43 20.27 -13.66
N ALA A 261 4.66 19.10 -14.26
CA ALA A 261 4.39 17.80 -13.64
C ALA A 261 5.65 17.31 -12.89
N GLY A 262 6.01 18.03 -11.82
CA GLY A 262 7.02 17.60 -10.83
C GLY A 262 8.49 17.72 -11.25
N ALA A 263 9.11 18.86 -10.97
CA ALA A 263 10.52 19.00 -10.59
C ALA A 263 10.83 20.45 -10.22
N SER A 264 10.62 20.82 -8.95
CA SER A 264 11.30 21.96 -8.35
C SER A 264 11.29 21.74 -6.84
N ASP A 265 12.21 20.90 -6.37
CA ASP A 265 12.66 21.00 -4.99
C ASP A 265 13.73 22.10 -4.97
N PRO A 266 13.54 23.23 -4.26
CA PRO A 266 14.51 24.32 -4.24
C PRO A 266 15.82 23.98 -3.51
N ASP A 267 15.88 22.85 -2.79
CA ASP A 267 17.00 22.49 -1.92
C ASP A 267 18.06 21.55 -2.57
N ALA A 268 17.99 21.34 -3.89
CA ALA A 268 18.95 20.50 -4.62
C ALA A 268 20.20 21.22 -5.16
N ASP A 269 20.49 22.45 -4.69
CA ASP A 269 21.64 23.25 -5.14
C ASP A 269 22.96 23.00 -4.34
N GLY A 270 23.03 21.88 -3.61
CA GLY A 270 24.19 21.55 -2.75
C GLY A 270 25.29 20.69 -3.38
N ALA A 271 25.10 20.12 -4.58
CA ALA A 271 26.03 19.13 -5.14
C ALA A 271 26.70 19.61 -6.45
N ARG A 272 27.25 20.83 -6.44
CA ARG A 272 28.30 21.23 -7.38
C ARG A 272 29.62 21.26 -6.62
N LEU A 273 30.31 20.12 -6.48
CA LEU A 273 31.76 20.10 -6.31
C LEU A 273 32.28 18.66 -6.51
N TRP A 274 33.40 18.54 -7.23
CA TRP A 274 34.07 17.32 -7.74
C TRP A 274 33.45 16.75 -9.03
N SER A 275 34.13 16.71 -10.19
CA SER A 275 35.56 16.78 -10.49
C SER A 275 35.79 17.25 -11.93
N LYS A 276 36.70 18.21 -12.11
CA LYS A 276 37.42 18.46 -13.37
C LYS A 276 38.71 17.66 -13.31
N THR A 277 38.88 16.67 -14.19
CA THR A 277 40.19 16.29 -14.77
C THR A 277 40.00 15.27 -15.89
N GLN A 278 40.28 15.68 -17.11
CA GLN A 278 40.65 14.84 -18.26
C GLN A 278 42.15 14.45 -18.12
N PRO A 279 42.70 13.39 -18.78
CA PRO A 279 42.74 13.32 -20.25
C PRO A 279 42.71 11.93 -20.97
N GLN A 280 42.19 11.98 -22.20
CA GLN A 280 42.59 11.29 -23.46
C GLN A 280 43.08 9.82 -23.47
N ARG A 281 42.42 8.97 -24.28
CA ARG A 281 43.06 8.23 -25.39
C ARG A 281 42.02 7.57 -26.32
N ALA A 282 42.36 7.59 -27.62
CA ALA A 282 41.58 7.12 -28.75
C ALA A 282 41.65 5.59 -28.94
N ALA A 283 40.58 4.99 -29.49
CA ALA A 283 40.64 3.93 -30.50
C ALA A 283 39.23 3.61 -31.04
N ASN A 284 39.10 3.66 -32.37
CA ASN A 284 37.97 3.21 -33.17
C ASN A 284 37.64 1.73 -32.93
N THR A 285 36.34 1.39 -32.87
CA THR A 285 35.78 0.31 -33.70
C THR A 285 34.25 0.41 -33.75
N SER A 286 33.74 0.32 -34.97
CA SER A 286 32.35 0.40 -35.43
C SER A 286 31.42 -0.69 -34.87
N ARG A 287 30.21 -0.31 -34.47
CA ARG A 287 28.96 -1.06 -34.73
C ARG A 287 27.73 -0.19 -34.45
N ALA A 288 26.77 -0.27 -35.37
CA ALA A 288 25.58 0.55 -35.48
C ALA A 288 24.80 0.72 -34.17
N GLU A 289 24.69 1.95 -33.70
CA GLU A 289 23.73 2.38 -32.69
C GLU A 289 22.56 3.08 -33.38
N ILE A 290 21.36 2.59 -33.10
CA ILE A 290 20.11 3.23 -33.46
C ILE A 290 19.98 4.45 -32.54
N GLU A 291 20.37 5.62 -33.03
CA GLU A 291 20.15 6.90 -32.38
C GLU A 291 18.63 7.13 -32.21
N SER A 292 18.18 6.99 -30.97
CA SER A 292 16.90 7.54 -30.53
C SER A 292 17.11 9.03 -30.29
N PRO A 293 16.38 9.95 -30.94
CA PRO A 293 16.67 11.36 -30.80
C PRO A 293 16.29 11.82 -29.39
N SER A 294 17.31 12.08 -28.57
CA SER A 294 17.25 12.91 -27.39
C SER A 294 16.85 14.33 -27.79
N ARG A 295 15.56 14.59 -27.96
CA ARG A 295 15.04 15.96 -27.99
C ARG A 295 14.65 16.35 -26.58
N ASN A 296 15.63 16.93 -25.90
CA ASN A 296 15.39 17.95 -24.89
C ASN A 296 14.28 18.85 -25.41
N VAL A 297 13.15 18.86 -24.70
CA VAL A 297 12.11 19.87 -24.86
C VAL A 297 12.78 21.17 -24.45
N ALA A 298 13.20 21.95 -25.45
CA ALA A 298 13.62 23.32 -25.25
C ALA A 298 12.52 24.01 -24.44
N ALA A 299 12.91 24.56 -23.30
CA ALA A 299 12.04 25.34 -22.45
C ALA A 299 11.24 26.33 -23.30
N ALA A 300 9.91 26.30 -23.15
CA ALA A 300 8.98 27.17 -23.84
C ALA A 300 9.19 28.62 -23.36
N ALA A 301 10.11 29.34 -23.99
CA ALA A 301 10.29 30.76 -23.80
C ALA A 301 9.05 31.50 -24.37
N GLY A 302 8.02 31.67 -23.53
CA GLY A 302 6.79 32.38 -23.91
C GLY A 302 5.55 32.12 -23.04
N ALA A 303 5.57 31.16 -22.10
CA ALA A 303 4.37 30.82 -21.34
C ALA A 303 3.99 31.91 -20.31
N THR A 304 2.76 32.43 -20.39
CA THR A 304 2.25 33.48 -19.49
C THR A 304 1.54 32.92 -18.25
N HIS A 305 1.24 31.62 -18.22
CA HIS A 305 0.45 30.98 -17.15
C HIS A 305 0.95 29.56 -16.85
N THR A 306 0.78 29.11 -15.60
CA THR A 306 1.22 27.79 -15.13
C THR A 306 0.03 26.94 -14.68
N ALA A 307 -0.02 25.68 -15.14
CA ALA A 307 -0.94 24.66 -14.62
C ALA A 307 -0.16 23.69 -13.70
N ALA A 308 -0.33 23.85 -12.39
CA ALA A 308 0.38 23.06 -11.37
C ALA A 308 -0.42 22.98 -10.07
N LEU A 309 0.03 22.13 -9.14
CA LEU A 309 -0.41 22.10 -7.75
C LEU A 309 0.52 22.99 -6.90
N PRO A 310 0.08 24.17 -6.45
CA PRO A 310 0.92 25.06 -5.66
C PRO A 310 1.32 24.46 -4.30
N HIS A 311 2.57 24.69 -3.88
CA HIS A 311 3.08 24.20 -2.58
C HIS A 311 2.30 24.76 -1.38
N ASN A 312 1.77 25.97 -1.49
CA ASN A 312 0.94 26.61 -0.46
C ASN A 312 -0.48 26.05 -0.39
N TYR A 313 -0.98 25.39 -1.45
CA TYR A 313 -2.30 24.77 -1.46
C TYR A 313 -2.24 23.31 -0.97
N VAL A 314 -1.22 22.57 -1.41
CA VAL A 314 -0.93 21.21 -0.92
C VAL A 314 0.51 21.17 -0.43
N THR A 315 0.66 21.36 0.89
CA THR A 315 1.96 21.45 1.57
C THR A 315 2.74 20.15 1.53
N GLU A 316 2.08 19.02 1.81
CA GLU A 316 2.71 17.70 1.85
C GLU A 316 3.07 17.18 0.43
N PRO A 317 4.36 16.91 0.13
CA PRO A 317 4.78 16.39 -1.17
C PRO A 317 4.09 15.09 -1.58
N GLN A 318 3.82 14.20 -0.62
CA GLN A 318 3.18 12.91 -0.88
C GLN A 318 1.75 13.09 -1.43
N HIS A 319 0.98 14.03 -0.86
CA HIS A 319 -0.36 14.35 -1.36
C HIS A 319 -0.32 14.96 -2.76
N ARG A 320 0.67 15.82 -3.08
CA ARG A 320 0.82 16.37 -4.43
C ARG A 320 1.03 15.28 -5.46
N ILE A 321 1.93 14.33 -5.19
CA ILE A 321 2.20 13.19 -6.07
C ILE A 321 0.94 12.34 -6.26
N GLU A 322 0.20 12.07 -5.18
CA GLU A 322 -1.06 11.31 -5.24
C GLU A 322 -2.10 12.01 -6.14
N ILE A 323 -2.25 13.33 -6.01
CA ILE A 323 -3.20 14.11 -6.82
C ILE A 323 -2.78 14.14 -8.29
N TYR A 324 -1.49 14.38 -8.60
CA TYR A 324 -0.99 14.33 -9.97
C TYR A 324 -1.21 12.96 -10.61
N ARG A 325 -1.04 11.89 -9.83
CA ARG A 325 -1.33 10.53 -10.28
C ARG A 325 -2.82 10.31 -10.54
N LYS A 326 -3.71 10.73 -9.63
CA LYS A 326 -5.17 10.66 -9.83
C LYS A 326 -5.59 11.43 -11.09
N LEU A 327 -5.00 12.60 -11.34
CA LEU A 327 -5.21 13.38 -12.57
C LEU A 327 -4.76 12.63 -13.83
N ALA A 328 -3.57 12.02 -13.79
CA ALA A 328 -3.03 11.26 -14.93
C ALA A 328 -3.80 9.96 -15.22
N GLN A 329 -4.56 9.46 -14.25
CA GLN A 329 -5.36 8.24 -14.35
C GLN A 329 -6.85 8.49 -14.59
N ALA A 330 -7.33 9.73 -14.39
CA ALA A 330 -8.71 10.11 -14.66
C ALA A 330 -9.03 9.90 -16.15
N ASN A 331 -9.95 8.97 -16.42
CA ASN A 331 -10.33 8.53 -17.76
C ASN A 331 -11.78 8.86 -18.11
N GLU A 332 -12.54 9.40 -17.15
CA GLU A 332 -13.94 9.77 -17.30
C GLU A 332 -14.18 11.10 -16.58
N LYS A 333 -15.16 11.85 -17.08
CA LYS A 333 -15.55 13.13 -16.49
C LYS A 333 -15.96 13.01 -15.02
N SER A 334 -16.66 11.92 -14.66
CA SER A 334 -17.09 11.61 -13.30
C SER A 334 -15.91 11.49 -12.32
N ALA A 335 -14.81 10.85 -12.74
CA ALA A 335 -13.61 10.70 -11.93
C ALA A 335 -12.93 12.05 -11.66
N LEU A 336 -12.88 12.93 -12.66
CA LEU A 336 -12.33 14.27 -12.53
C LEU A 336 -13.21 15.16 -11.62
N GLU A 337 -14.53 15.07 -11.74
CA GLU A 337 -15.48 15.78 -10.86
C GLU A 337 -15.35 15.33 -9.40
N ASN A 338 -15.16 14.03 -9.15
CA ASN A 338 -14.93 13.51 -7.81
C ASN A 338 -13.61 14.00 -7.24
N LEU A 339 -12.53 14.01 -8.03
CA LEU A 339 -11.25 14.57 -7.59
C LEU A 339 -11.36 16.07 -7.28
N GLN A 340 -12.11 16.82 -8.08
CA GLN A 340 -12.36 18.24 -7.82
C GLN A 340 -13.09 18.46 -6.49
N LYS A 341 -14.10 17.63 -6.18
CA LYS A 341 -14.81 17.68 -4.89
C LYS A 341 -13.88 17.34 -3.73
N GLU A 342 -13.08 16.28 -3.87
CA GLU A 342 -12.08 15.86 -2.88
C GLU A 342 -11.09 16.99 -2.56
N LEU A 343 -10.58 17.66 -3.60
CA LEU A 343 -9.65 18.78 -3.43
C LEU A 343 -10.29 19.95 -2.67
N ARG A 344 -11.54 20.29 -2.99
CA ARG A 344 -12.28 21.36 -2.31
C ARG A 344 -12.57 21.04 -0.85
N ASP A 345 -12.96 19.80 -0.57
CA ASP A 345 -13.31 19.35 0.78
C ASP A 345 -12.07 19.30 1.69
N ARG A 346 -10.94 18.80 1.17
CA ARG A 346 -9.72 18.60 1.97
C ARG A 346 -8.82 19.83 2.07
N PHE A 347 -8.74 20.64 1.02
CA PHE A 347 -7.76 21.74 0.91
C PHE A 347 -8.41 23.11 0.70
N GLY A 348 -9.74 23.18 0.61
CA GLY A 348 -10.47 24.43 0.44
C GLY A 348 -10.54 24.90 -1.02
N PRO A 349 -10.82 26.19 -1.28
CA PRO A 349 -11.10 26.68 -2.64
C PRO A 349 -9.92 26.46 -3.60
N LEU A 350 -10.21 26.08 -4.83
CA LEU A 350 -9.21 25.73 -5.84
C LEU A 350 -8.46 26.99 -6.32
N PRO A 351 -7.12 27.03 -6.24
CA PRO A 351 -6.33 28.09 -6.85
C PRO A 351 -6.45 28.10 -8.38
N PRO A 352 -6.22 29.25 -9.05
CA PRO A 352 -6.28 29.37 -10.50
C PRO A 352 -5.41 28.36 -11.25
N GLU A 353 -4.22 28.05 -10.73
CA GLU A 353 -3.27 27.09 -11.31
C GLU A 353 -3.84 25.66 -11.31
N VAL A 354 -4.55 25.30 -10.24
CA VAL A 354 -5.20 24.00 -10.08
C VAL A 354 -6.44 23.90 -10.98
N GLU A 355 -7.18 24.99 -11.14
CA GLU A 355 -8.30 25.05 -12.09
C GLU A 355 -7.83 24.85 -13.54
N LEU A 356 -6.71 25.45 -13.93
CA LEU A 356 -6.11 25.24 -15.24
C LEU A 356 -5.67 23.77 -15.43
N LEU A 357 -5.06 23.18 -14.40
CA LEU A 357 -4.65 21.77 -14.41
C LEU A 357 -5.84 20.82 -14.60
N LEU A 358 -6.96 21.07 -13.91
CA LEU A 358 -8.20 20.31 -14.08
C LEU A 358 -8.79 20.48 -15.47
N LEU A 359 -8.79 21.69 -16.03
CA LEU A 359 -9.27 21.94 -17.39
C LEU A 359 -8.44 21.21 -18.45
N VAL A 360 -7.11 21.16 -18.31
CA VAL A 360 -6.24 20.40 -19.20
C VAL A 360 -6.54 18.89 -19.12
N ALA A 361 -6.74 18.36 -17.91
CA ALA A 361 -7.14 16.96 -17.73
C ALA A 361 -8.50 16.67 -18.39
N GLU A 362 -9.47 17.59 -18.28
CA GLU A 362 -10.77 17.47 -18.95
C GLU A 362 -10.64 17.45 -20.48
N LEU A 363 -9.77 18.31 -21.05
CA LEU A 363 -9.49 18.32 -22.49
C LEU A 363 -8.91 16.99 -22.97
N LYS A 364 -8.00 16.38 -22.21
CA LYS A 364 -7.42 15.07 -22.53
C LYS A 364 -8.50 13.97 -22.57
N ILE A 365 -9.42 13.97 -21.60
CA ILE A 365 -10.53 13.00 -21.55
C ILE A 365 -11.43 13.18 -22.77
N LEU A 366 -11.86 14.42 -23.08
CA LEU A 366 -12.71 14.72 -24.23
C LEU A 366 -12.04 14.38 -25.57
N ALA A 367 -10.75 14.69 -25.70
CA ALA A 367 -9.98 14.34 -26.89
C ALA A 367 -9.87 12.82 -27.06
N SER A 368 -9.62 12.08 -25.97
CA SER A 368 -9.59 10.62 -25.99
C SER A 368 -10.94 10.03 -26.42
N GLU A 369 -12.06 10.56 -25.95
CA GLU A 369 -13.41 10.13 -26.38
C GLU A 369 -13.63 10.33 -27.88
N LYS A 370 -13.02 11.36 -28.45
CA LYS A 370 -13.08 11.71 -29.88
C LYS A 370 -11.93 11.12 -30.68
N SER A 371 -11.15 10.18 -30.13
CA SER A 371 -9.97 9.57 -30.76
C SER A 371 -8.89 10.56 -31.24
N VAL A 372 -8.86 11.77 -30.65
CA VAL A 372 -7.82 12.77 -30.92
C VAL A 372 -6.58 12.41 -30.10
N THR A 373 -5.44 12.28 -30.76
CA THR A 373 -4.15 11.85 -30.17
C THR A 373 -3.24 13.01 -29.80
N ALA A 374 -3.45 14.21 -30.37
CA ALA A 374 -2.70 15.40 -29.99
C ALA A 374 -3.56 16.68 -30.05
N ILE A 375 -3.34 17.57 -29.09
CA ILE A 375 -3.85 18.95 -29.04
C ILE A 375 -2.63 19.87 -29.00
N GLU A 376 -2.43 20.65 -30.06
CA GLU A 376 -1.31 21.59 -30.16
C GLU A 376 -1.84 23.00 -30.43
N VAL A 377 -1.29 24.00 -29.74
CA VAL A 377 -1.57 25.41 -30.00
C VAL A 377 -0.25 26.14 -30.22
N ALA A 378 -0.15 26.78 -31.39
CA ALA A 378 0.96 27.64 -31.78
C ALA A 378 0.42 28.85 -32.55
N ASP A 379 0.84 30.07 -32.18
CA ASP A 379 0.44 31.33 -32.83
C ASP A 379 -1.09 31.46 -32.97
N ASP A 380 -1.82 31.19 -31.88
CA ASP A 380 -3.28 31.15 -31.81
C ASP A 380 -3.96 30.10 -32.71
N LYS A 381 -3.23 29.26 -33.44
CA LYS A 381 -3.81 28.17 -34.24
C LYS A 381 -3.91 26.90 -33.42
N LEU A 382 -5.10 26.31 -33.38
CA LEU A 382 -5.36 25.01 -32.79
C LEU A 382 -5.19 23.92 -33.85
N MET A 383 -4.26 23.01 -33.59
CA MET A 383 -3.96 21.83 -34.39
C MET A 383 -4.39 20.59 -33.58
N LEU A 384 -5.35 19.85 -34.12
CA LEU A 384 -5.83 18.60 -33.53
C LEU A 384 -5.40 17.46 -34.43
N THR A 385 -4.82 16.40 -33.87
CA THR A 385 -4.36 15.22 -34.63
C THR A 385 -5.20 14.01 -34.27
N ARG A 386 -5.63 13.25 -35.27
CA ARG A 386 -6.33 11.96 -35.11
C ARG A 386 -5.72 10.96 -36.08
N HIS A 387 -5.26 9.82 -35.57
CA HIS A 387 -4.61 8.76 -36.37
C HIS A 387 -3.41 9.22 -37.23
N GLY A 388 -2.74 10.31 -36.84
CA GLY A 388 -1.59 10.86 -37.59
C GLY A 388 -1.95 11.99 -38.56
N ASP A 389 -3.24 12.24 -38.79
CA ASP A 389 -3.73 13.30 -39.67
C ASP A 389 -4.28 14.49 -38.88
N PHE A 390 -4.13 15.69 -39.44
CA PHE A 390 -4.70 16.90 -38.87
C PHE A 390 -6.21 16.99 -39.13
N ILE A 391 -6.96 17.30 -38.08
CA ILE A 391 -8.38 17.66 -38.19
C ILE A 391 -8.48 19.14 -38.51
N THR A 392 -8.99 19.46 -39.70
CA THR A 392 -9.34 20.83 -40.08
C THR A 392 -10.85 21.03 -40.02
N LEU A 393 -11.30 22.14 -39.44
CA LEU A 393 -12.70 22.55 -39.45
C LEU A 393 -12.91 23.49 -40.65
N GLY A 394 -13.63 23.03 -41.69
CA GLY A 394 -13.86 23.83 -42.91
C GLY A 394 -12.60 24.10 -43.75
N GLY A 395 -11.62 23.18 -43.74
CA GLY A 395 -10.40 23.28 -44.54
C GLY A 395 -9.31 24.19 -43.98
N LYS A 396 -9.48 24.74 -42.77
CA LYS A 396 -8.47 25.54 -42.06
C LYS A 396 -8.32 25.10 -40.60
N PHE A 397 -7.18 25.41 -39.99
CA PHE A 397 -6.99 25.28 -38.54
C PHE A 397 -7.85 26.31 -37.81
N ALA A 398 -8.54 25.87 -36.75
CA ALA A 398 -9.31 26.79 -35.91
C ALA A 398 -8.35 27.77 -35.22
N ARG A 399 -8.73 29.05 -35.13
CA ARG A 399 -7.95 30.05 -34.40
C ARG A 399 -8.63 30.38 -33.08
N LEU A 400 -7.86 30.46 -32.02
CA LEU A 400 -8.31 30.89 -30.70
C LEU A 400 -8.45 32.41 -30.71
N THR A 401 -9.56 32.91 -30.16
CA THR A 401 -9.89 34.34 -30.13
C THR A 401 -9.68 34.96 -28.76
N LYS A 402 -9.54 34.13 -27.72
CA LYS A 402 -9.41 34.57 -26.33
C LYS A 402 -7.96 34.78 -25.92
N LYS A 403 -7.76 35.76 -25.03
CA LYS A 403 -6.43 36.14 -24.49
C LYS A 403 -6.09 35.41 -23.19
N GLU A 404 -7.05 35.22 -22.29
CA GLU A 404 -6.83 34.54 -21.01
C GLU A 404 -6.74 33.01 -21.17
N ALA A 405 -5.78 32.36 -20.48
CA ALA A 405 -5.57 30.91 -20.56
C ALA A 405 -6.82 30.08 -20.25
N LYS A 406 -7.56 30.41 -19.19
CA LYS A 406 -8.81 29.72 -18.82
C LYS A 406 -9.88 29.82 -19.91
N ALA A 407 -9.98 30.98 -20.56
CA ALA A 407 -10.93 31.20 -21.65
C ALA A 407 -10.52 30.46 -22.93
N ARG A 408 -9.21 30.43 -23.25
CA ARG A 408 -8.64 29.64 -24.36
C ARG A 408 -8.91 28.14 -24.18
N LEU A 409 -8.68 27.58 -22.98
CA LEU A 409 -8.98 26.17 -22.70
C LEU A 409 -10.47 25.84 -22.87
N LYS A 410 -11.36 26.74 -22.45
CA LYS A 410 -12.82 26.57 -22.67
C LYS A 410 -13.20 26.67 -24.16
N GLU A 411 -12.51 27.50 -24.94
CA GLU A 411 -12.69 27.60 -26.39
C GLU A 411 -12.26 26.29 -27.08
N ILE A 412 -11.10 25.74 -26.72
CA ILE A 412 -10.63 24.42 -27.19
C ILE A 412 -11.63 23.33 -26.83
N LYS A 413 -12.17 23.33 -25.60
CA LYS A 413 -13.20 22.38 -25.17
C LYS A 413 -14.44 22.45 -26.06
N ARG A 414 -14.91 23.66 -26.39
CA ARG A 414 -16.08 23.85 -27.25
C ARG A 414 -15.83 23.36 -28.67
N LEU A 415 -14.62 23.58 -29.20
CA LEU A 415 -14.22 23.08 -30.51
C LEU A 415 -14.10 21.55 -30.54
N LEU A 416 -13.55 20.92 -29.50
CA LEU A 416 -13.50 19.45 -29.37
C LEU A 416 -14.89 18.81 -29.30
N LEU A 417 -15.87 19.48 -28.67
CA LEU A 417 -17.25 19.00 -28.62
C LEU A 417 -17.97 19.08 -29.97
N ALA A 418 -17.53 19.95 -30.87
CA ALA A 418 -18.12 20.17 -32.19
C ALA A 418 -17.58 19.21 -33.29
N ILE A 419 -16.50 18.48 -32.98
CA ILE A 419 -15.87 17.43 -33.81
C ILE A 419 -16.40 16.07 -33.37
#